data_AF-A0A0D7A0S5-F1
#
_entry.id   AF-A0A0D7A0S5-F1
#
_cell.length_a   1.000
_cell.length_b   1.000
_cell.length_c   1.000
_cell.angle_alpha   90.00
_cell.angle_beta   90.00
_cell.angle_gamma   90.00
#
_symmetry.space_group_name_H-M   'P 1'
#
loop_
_entity.id
_entity.type
_entity.pdbx_description
1 polymer ?
#
loop_
_entity_poly.entity_id
_entity_poly.type
_entity_poly.pdbx_seq_one_letter_code
_entity_poly.pdbx_strand_id
1 'polypeptide(L)'
;MLEPSRRKRALSDSSNRKNTVKKRKLEGGDASRSTGDHVYCHQCSQKRDIAGSVRCTLKQIKGMNERQCVVRMCQACLLNRYGEDIHKIKANRVPIPPGHVSTQGYVYQCPKCKGCCNCSRCRKAKGLEATGASHPLGDKLGHAALMASRKKSLKASNGPSVKVSAAGLRRKTKPAVQCAPRPLKWTGVSASLSLEEATSRIFIREFMVRFGHIMRPSIGKSHIEEFEALGGRLKGLDEEVIAPWVSDGCVKATIAGLLHLIAEEAEQNLSRAGKVESIKEVRQLGASLTKTWAVLASLRGDLGALNASASSNEDDKCIVNYPDPLPTPEGAIIHSTRHSQSVGVACSAQLVPVVEGLIIDALETQAIRRELDEGLQKLKDFIKEVKATIKAENERWDEQKKPNGSNDIVSFDLPRFVYACAEFQLQTKQHKLHQRHLEELEVAKKIMTSAYALRFNCLGTDEEKRTYWMLSPSLIAREGAMGVLSSPTAGSRASTRVKARHARDVRRLADLVVWSGFVAVWGKPIPGSQVPFEDDDDSGGDDDDDEQWWGFWDPDDVETLAKWVPFTSANSAYSGSEALEKGLKESAQVLRWQIEESDLADRTCNRDGKGN
;
A
#
# COMPACT_ATOMS: atom_id res chain seq x y z
N MET A 1 -44.38 -13.76 -30.92
CA MET A 1 -43.42 -14.81 -30.51
C MET A 1 -42.44 -15.00 -31.65
N LEU A 2 -41.25 -14.42 -31.54
CA LEU A 2 -40.19 -14.47 -32.55
C LEU A 2 -38.94 -15.05 -31.88
N GLU A 3 -38.54 -16.25 -32.30
CA GLU A 3 -37.27 -16.87 -31.91
C GLU A 3 -36.08 -16.22 -32.65
N PRO A 4 -34.92 -16.04 -31.99
CA PRO A 4 -33.71 -15.59 -32.66
C PRO A 4 -32.78 -16.76 -33.07
N SER A 5 -32.34 -16.66 -34.32
CA SER A 5 -31.39 -17.52 -35.03
C SER A 5 -30.00 -17.55 -34.38
N ARG A 6 -29.50 -18.75 -34.07
CA ARG A 6 -28.12 -19.02 -33.62
C ARG A 6 -27.16 -19.10 -34.82
N ARG A 7 -26.28 -18.10 -34.96
CA ARG A 7 -25.11 -18.18 -35.86
C ARG A 7 -23.92 -18.82 -35.15
N LYS A 8 -23.48 -19.97 -35.67
CA LYS A 8 -22.19 -20.62 -35.36
C LYS A 8 -21.05 -19.83 -36.02
N ARG A 9 -19.99 -19.47 -35.26
CA ARG A 9 -18.70 -19.04 -35.81
C ARG A 9 -17.69 -20.16 -35.63
N ALA A 10 -17.03 -20.49 -36.73
CA ALA A 10 -15.99 -21.50 -36.85
C ALA A 10 -14.65 -21.00 -36.30
N LEU A 11 -13.90 -21.96 -35.76
CA LEU A 11 -12.53 -21.89 -35.29
C LEU A 11 -11.57 -21.67 -36.47
N SER A 12 -10.57 -20.81 -36.29
CA SER A 12 -9.33 -20.87 -37.06
C SER A 12 -8.16 -20.90 -36.09
N ASP A 13 -7.49 -22.06 -36.08
CA ASP A 13 -6.27 -22.34 -35.36
C ASP A 13 -5.10 -21.66 -36.06
N SER A 14 -4.26 -20.94 -35.31
CA SER A 14 -2.96 -20.48 -35.77
C SER A 14 -1.92 -20.80 -34.69
N SER A 15 -1.19 -21.87 -34.95
CA SER A 15 -0.18 -22.48 -34.11
C SER A 15 1.13 -21.69 -34.19
N ASN A 16 1.43 -20.91 -33.15
CA ASN A 16 2.72 -20.24 -33.00
C ASN A 16 3.68 -21.10 -32.17
N ARG A 17 4.71 -21.63 -32.83
CA ARG A 17 5.82 -22.41 -32.27
C ARG A 17 6.63 -21.56 -31.29
N LYS A 18 6.62 -21.91 -30.00
CA LYS A 18 7.55 -21.36 -29.00
C LYS A 18 8.80 -22.24 -28.90
N ASN A 19 9.94 -21.64 -29.25
CA ASN A 19 11.28 -22.18 -29.01
C ASN A 19 11.53 -22.42 -27.52
N THR A 20 11.80 -23.68 -27.17
CA THR A 20 12.22 -24.09 -25.82
C THR A 20 13.73 -23.94 -25.71
N VAL A 21 14.17 -22.93 -24.95
CA VAL A 21 15.57 -22.77 -24.54
C VAL A 21 15.92 -23.91 -23.57
N LYS A 22 16.80 -24.80 -24.02
CA LYS A 22 17.38 -25.92 -23.25
C LYS A 22 18.11 -25.40 -22.00
N LYS A 23 17.49 -25.63 -20.84
CA LYS A 23 18.09 -25.47 -19.51
C LYS A 23 19.18 -26.53 -19.33
N ARG A 24 20.46 -26.10 -19.30
CA ARG A 24 21.60 -26.99 -19.06
C ARG A 24 21.51 -27.61 -17.66
N LYS A 25 21.48 -28.94 -17.65
CA LYS A 25 21.56 -29.85 -16.50
C LYS A 25 23.02 -29.93 -16.06
N LEU A 26 23.36 -29.42 -14.87
CA LEU A 26 24.66 -29.67 -14.24
C LEU A 26 24.56 -31.00 -13.49
N GLU A 27 25.02 -32.07 -14.12
CA GLU A 27 25.34 -33.34 -13.46
C GLU A 27 26.81 -33.33 -13.02
N GLY A 28 27.05 -33.94 -11.86
CA GLY A 28 28.35 -33.99 -11.21
C GLY A 28 29.32 -34.94 -11.90
N GLY A 29 30.59 -34.57 -11.83
CA GLY A 29 31.74 -35.43 -12.13
C GLY A 29 32.79 -35.22 -11.06
N ASP A 30 33.18 -36.32 -10.41
CA ASP A 30 34.26 -36.41 -9.43
C ASP A 30 35.65 -36.31 -10.10
N ALA A 31 36.55 -35.64 -9.38
CA ALA A 31 38.01 -35.78 -9.33
C ALA A 31 38.83 -35.96 -10.63
N SER A 32 39.67 -34.95 -10.95
CA SER A 32 41.14 -35.05 -10.81
C SER A 32 41.87 -33.85 -11.43
N ARG A 33 42.86 -33.33 -10.68
CA ARG A 33 43.96 -32.42 -11.05
C ARG A 33 43.69 -30.92 -11.25
N SER A 34 43.70 -30.19 -10.14
CA SER A 34 44.63 -29.06 -9.97
C SER A 34 45.00 -28.92 -8.49
N THR A 35 46.30 -28.74 -8.21
CA THR A 35 46.89 -28.48 -6.91
C THR A 35 46.40 -27.14 -6.37
N GLY A 36 45.34 -27.16 -5.57
CA GLY A 36 44.86 -25.99 -4.86
C GLY A 36 44.44 -26.36 -3.45
N ASP A 37 45.28 -26.05 -2.47
CA ASP A 37 45.05 -26.24 -1.02
C ASP A 37 43.97 -25.30 -0.45
N HIS A 38 42.90 -25.09 -1.21
CA HIS A 38 41.85 -24.15 -0.92
C HIS A 38 40.51 -24.87 -0.75
N VAL A 39 39.72 -24.40 0.21
CA VAL A 39 38.39 -24.88 0.54
C VAL A 39 37.42 -23.72 0.66
N TYR A 40 36.16 -23.95 0.32
CA TYR A 40 35.14 -22.92 0.44
C TYR A 40 34.51 -22.92 1.84
N CYS A 41 34.43 -21.74 2.45
CA CYS A 41 33.73 -21.58 3.72
C CYS A 41 32.22 -21.68 3.52
N HIS A 42 31.54 -22.48 4.35
CA HIS A 42 30.09 -22.65 4.28
C HIS A 42 29.29 -21.36 4.53
N GLN A 43 29.81 -20.46 5.37
CA GLN A 43 29.09 -19.25 5.79
C GLN A 43 29.25 -18.10 4.77
N CYS A 44 30.48 -17.75 4.39
CA CYS A 44 30.74 -16.65 3.45
C CYS A 44 30.92 -17.09 1.99
N SER A 45 30.99 -18.39 1.72
CA SER A 45 31.24 -18.96 0.38
C SER A 45 32.56 -18.50 -0.28
N GLN A 46 33.49 -17.90 0.45
CA GLN A 46 34.81 -17.52 -0.05
C GLN A 46 35.81 -18.68 0.02
N LYS A 47 36.77 -18.71 -0.92
CA LYS A 47 37.94 -19.61 -0.91
C LYS A 47 38.85 -19.26 0.27
N ARG A 48 39.38 -20.28 0.93
CA ARG A 48 40.25 -20.19 2.11
C ARG A 48 41.24 -21.33 2.14
N ASP A 49 42.40 -21.11 2.73
CA ASP A 49 43.40 -22.18 2.89
C ASP A 49 42.90 -23.25 3.85
N ILE A 50 43.33 -24.50 3.62
CA ILE A 50 43.00 -25.63 4.49
C ILE A 50 43.43 -25.35 5.94
N ALA A 51 44.60 -24.73 6.15
CA ALA A 51 45.12 -24.38 7.48
C ALA A 51 44.19 -23.43 8.25
N GLY A 52 43.68 -22.39 7.57
CA GLY A 52 42.74 -21.38 8.12
C GLY A 52 41.27 -21.83 8.19
N SER A 53 41.02 -23.13 7.99
CA SER A 53 39.69 -23.72 8.04
C SER A 53 39.62 -24.88 9.03
N VAL A 54 38.41 -25.15 9.51
CA VAL A 54 38.08 -26.33 10.32
C VAL A 54 36.93 -27.10 9.69
N ARG A 55 37.07 -28.43 9.60
CA ARG A 55 36.04 -29.33 9.08
C ARG A 55 35.28 -29.96 10.24
N CYS A 56 33.95 -30.08 10.09
CA CYS A 56 33.09 -30.79 11.03
C CYS A 56 33.49 -32.27 11.13
N THR A 57 33.57 -32.81 12.35
CA THR A 57 33.95 -34.20 12.62
C THR A 57 32.75 -35.10 12.90
N LEU A 58 31.55 -34.53 13.06
CA LEU A 58 30.32 -35.29 13.29
C LEU A 58 29.97 -36.15 12.06
N LYS A 59 29.72 -37.44 12.29
CA LYS A 59 29.15 -38.38 11.33
C LYS A 59 27.65 -38.15 11.22
N GLN A 60 27.13 -38.09 10.01
CA GLN A 60 25.70 -38.01 9.72
C GLN A 60 25.26 -39.31 9.07
N ILE A 61 24.18 -39.89 9.58
CA ILE A 61 23.51 -41.03 8.96
C ILE A 61 22.70 -40.48 7.79
N LYS A 62 23.08 -40.85 6.55
CA LYS A 62 22.30 -40.53 5.35
C LYS A 62 22.00 -41.84 4.62
N GLY A 63 20.81 -42.39 4.88
CA GLY A 63 20.47 -43.76 4.48
C GLY A 63 21.17 -44.78 5.39
N MET A 64 21.65 -45.89 4.82
CA MET A 64 22.35 -46.95 5.56
C MET A 64 23.85 -46.65 5.81
N ASN A 65 24.38 -45.53 5.28
CA ASN A 65 25.82 -45.23 5.36
C ASN A 65 26.10 -44.05 6.30
N GLU A 66 27.07 -44.23 7.20
CA GLU A 66 27.66 -43.16 7.99
C GLU A 66 28.61 -42.32 7.12
N ARG A 67 28.34 -41.01 6.97
CA ARG A 67 29.25 -40.09 6.26
C ARG A 67 29.61 -38.91 7.13
N GLN A 68 30.88 -38.52 7.12
CA GLN A 68 31.34 -37.30 7.80
C GLN A 68 30.66 -36.07 7.20
N CYS A 69 30.23 -35.14 8.05
CA CYS A 69 29.75 -33.84 7.59
C CYS A 69 30.82 -33.12 6.73
N VAL A 70 30.39 -32.59 5.58
CA VAL A 70 31.27 -31.93 4.61
C VAL A 70 31.46 -30.42 4.88
N VAL A 71 30.81 -29.88 5.91
CA VAL A 71 30.86 -28.44 6.21
C VAL A 71 32.25 -28.05 6.71
N ARG A 72 32.82 -27.00 6.08
CA ARG A 72 34.04 -26.32 6.48
C ARG A 72 33.76 -24.85 6.82
N MET A 73 34.38 -24.35 7.87
CA MET A 73 34.24 -22.97 8.34
C MET A 73 35.61 -22.30 8.39
N CYS A 74 35.68 -21.02 8.01
CA CYS A 74 36.91 -20.23 8.14
C CYS A 74 37.00 -19.56 9.51
N GLN A 75 38.21 -19.22 9.93
CA GLN A 75 38.47 -18.63 11.24
C GLN A 75 37.63 -17.37 11.49
N ALA A 76 37.60 -16.44 10.54
CA ALA A 76 36.84 -15.19 10.68
C ALA A 76 35.33 -15.42 10.86
N CYS A 77 34.72 -16.34 10.09
CA CYS A 77 33.29 -16.63 10.25
C CYS A 77 32.99 -17.35 11.56
N LEU A 78 33.91 -18.18 12.05
CA LEU A 78 33.73 -18.93 13.29
C LEU A 78 33.84 -18.00 14.50
N LEU A 79 34.86 -17.14 14.53
CA LEU A 79 35.11 -16.18 15.60
C LEU A 79 34.05 -15.08 15.62
N ASN A 80 33.84 -14.37 14.50
CA ASN A 80 33.00 -13.16 14.49
C ASN A 80 31.50 -13.45 14.63
N ARG A 81 31.04 -14.65 14.24
CA ARG A 81 29.61 -15.00 14.26
C ARG A 81 29.22 -15.98 15.36
N TYR A 82 30.17 -16.81 15.80
CA TYR A 82 29.89 -17.88 16.77
C TYR A 82 30.79 -17.82 18.01
N GLY A 83 31.76 -16.90 18.08
CA GLY A 83 32.66 -16.77 19.23
C GLY A 83 33.63 -17.95 19.42
N GLU A 84 33.80 -18.80 18.40
CA GLU A 84 34.60 -20.02 18.48
C GLU A 84 35.94 -19.83 17.72
N ASP A 85 37.04 -20.28 18.32
CA ASP A 85 38.41 -20.15 17.76
C ASP A 85 38.92 -21.49 17.21
N ILE A 86 39.40 -21.48 15.95
CA ILE A 86 39.96 -22.67 15.28
C ILE A 86 41.16 -23.25 16.03
N HIS A 87 42.04 -22.41 16.57
CA HIS A 87 43.24 -22.90 17.26
C HIS A 87 42.86 -23.65 18.54
N LYS A 88 41.88 -23.12 19.30
CA LYS A 88 41.35 -23.80 20.49
C LYS A 88 40.70 -25.13 20.14
N ILE A 89 39.93 -25.17 19.05
CA ILE A 89 39.26 -26.40 18.60
C ILE A 89 40.28 -27.46 18.18
N LYS A 90 41.30 -27.10 17.39
CA LYS A 90 42.34 -28.03 16.93
C LYS A 90 43.28 -28.48 18.06
N ALA A 91 43.50 -27.64 19.07
CA ALA A 91 44.31 -27.99 20.24
C ALA A 91 43.58 -28.90 21.24
N ASN A 92 42.24 -28.95 21.19
CA ASN A 92 41.43 -29.68 22.15
C ASN A 92 41.47 -31.20 21.88
N ARG A 93 42.39 -31.91 22.56
CA ARG A 93 42.55 -33.37 22.50
C ARG A 93 41.60 -34.07 23.48
N VAL A 94 40.31 -33.87 23.30
CA VAL A 94 39.28 -34.61 24.06
C VAL A 94 39.21 -36.04 23.53
N PRO A 95 38.99 -37.06 24.38
CA PRO A 95 38.60 -38.40 23.94
C PRO A 95 37.45 -38.30 22.93
N ILE A 96 37.59 -38.98 21.79
CA ILE A 96 36.65 -38.86 20.66
C ILE A 96 35.30 -39.44 21.09
N PRO A 97 34.24 -38.61 21.23
CA PRO A 97 32.93 -39.13 21.59
C PRO A 97 32.32 -39.95 20.44
N PRO A 98 31.43 -40.91 20.75
CA PRO A 98 30.73 -41.68 19.73
C PRO A 98 30.00 -40.77 18.74
N GLY A 99 30.07 -41.10 17.45
CA GLY A 99 29.49 -40.28 16.37
C GLY A 99 30.44 -39.25 15.75
N HIS A 100 31.70 -39.17 16.17
CA HIS A 100 32.72 -38.35 15.53
C HIS A 100 33.76 -39.19 14.76
N VAL A 101 34.40 -38.60 13.74
CA VAL A 101 35.49 -39.24 12.99
C VAL A 101 36.81 -39.07 13.73
N SER A 102 37.52 -40.18 13.96
CA SER A 102 38.76 -40.24 14.75
C SER A 102 40.02 -39.70 14.05
N THR A 103 40.00 -39.57 12.72
CA THR A 103 41.21 -39.35 11.91
C THR A 103 41.76 -37.92 11.95
N GLN A 104 41.03 -36.94 12.49
CA GLN A 104 41.41 -35.52 12.40
C GLN A 104 42.12 -34.96 13.64
N GLY A 105 42.23 -35.74 14.73
CA GLY A 105 42.95 -35.33 15.95
C GLY A 105 42.26 -34.27 16.81
N TYR A 106 41.03 -33.87 16.47
CA TYR A 106 40.20 -32.93 17.25
C TYR A 106 38.71 -33.29 17.16
N VAL A 107 37.90 -32.78 18.08
CA VAL A 107 36.44 -32.97 18.09
C VAL A 107 35.75 -31.63 17.84
N TYR A 108 34.97 -31.54 16.77
CA TYR A 108 34.26 -30.34 16.38
C TYR A 108 32.92 -30.62 15.69
N GLN A 109 31.87 -29.96 16.16
CA GLN A 109 30.53 -29.98 15.56
C GLN A 109 30.22 -28.59 14.98
N CYS A 110 30.01 -28.50 13.66
CA CYS A 110 29.74 -27.21 13.03
C CYS A 110 28.36 -26.62 13.38
N PRO A 111 28.16 -25.29 13.23
CA PRO A 111 26.87 -24.63 13.48
C PRO A 111 25.69 -25.23 12.70
N LYS A 112 25.93 -25.81 11.52
CA LYS A 112 24.88 -26.50 10.75
C LYS A 112 24.39 -27.75 11.48
N CYS A 113 25.31 -28.55 12.01
CA CYS A 113 25.00 -29.75 12.78
C CYS A 113 24.45 -29.42 14.17
N LYS A 114 24.89 -28.31 14.80
CA LYS A 114 24.29 -27.77 16.03
C LYS A 114 22.90 -27.15 15.81
N GLY A 115 22.51 -26.91 14.55
CA GLY A 115 21.25 -26.27 14.20
C GLY A 115 21.22 -24.75 14.37
N CYS A 116 22.32 -24.09 14.73
CA CYS A 116 22.42 -22.64 14.91
C CYS A 116 23.07 -21.88 13.73
N CYS A 117 23.24 -22.51 12.56
CA CYS A 117 23.88 -21.88 11.41
C CYS A 117 23.09 -20.67 10.89
N ASN A 118 23.75 -19.52 10.83
CA ASN A 118 23.19 -18.25 10.34
C ASN A 118 23.44 -18.00 8.85
N CYS A 119 23.86 -19.00 8.07
CA CYS A 119 24.02 -18.81 6.62
C CYS A 119 22.64 -18.79 5.93
N SER A 120 22.48 -17.94 4.91
CA SER A 120 21.21 -17.77 4.18
C SER A 120 20.64 -19.10 3.68
N ARG A 121 21.50 -20.00 3.17
CA ARG A 121 21.09 -21.34 2.70
C ARG A 121 20.50 -22.20 3.82
N CYS A 122 21.13 -22.24 5.00
CA CYS A 122 20.63 -23.02 6.13
C CYS A 122 19.39 -22.42 6.77
N ARG A 123 19.28 -21.08 6.83
CA ARG A 123 18.08 -20.41 7.34
C ARG A 123 16.88 -20.59 6.41
N LYS A 124 17.08 -20.44 5.08
CA LYS A 124 16.06 -20.74 4.08
C LYS A 124 15.60 -22.20 4.14
N ALA A 125 16.52 -23.16 4.29
CA ALA A 125 16.17 -24.56 4.45
C ALA A 125 15.37 -24.86 5.72
N LYS A 126 15.45 -23.98 6.73
CA LYS A 126 14.67 -24.05 7.98
C LYS A 126 13.41 -23.17 7.97
N GLY A 127 13.13 -22.45 6.88
CA GLY A 127 12.03 -21.49 6.81
C GLY A 127 12.23 -20.23 7.68
N LEU A 128 13.48 -19.90 8.02
CA LEU A 128 13.84 -18.67 8.73
C LEU A 128 14.30 -17.60 7.73
N GLU A 129 13.92 -16.34 7.96
CA GLU A 129 14.37 -15.18 7.17
C GLU A 129 15.88 -15.01 7.26
N ALA A 130 16.53 -14.52 6.19
CA ALA A 130 17.98 -14.37 6.17
C ALA A 130 18.44 -13.35 7.22
N THR A 131 19.39 -13.73 8.08
CA THR A 131 20.10 -12.76 8.92
C THR A 131 20.91 -11.90 7.97
N GLY A 132 20.64 -10.59 7.92
CA GLY A 132 21.40 -9.64 7.10
C GLY A 132 22.91 -9.66 7.37
N ALA A 133 23.66 -8.81 6.67
CA ALA A 133 25.10 -8.73 6.85
C ALA A 133 25.47 -8.35 8.31
N SER A 134 25.93 -9.34 9.08
CA SER A 134 26.61 -9.25 10.40
C SER A 134 25.84 -8.66 11.58
N HIS A 135 25.26 -9.54 12.42
CA HIS A 135 25.16 -9.31 13.86
C HIS A 135 26.06 -10.32 14.59
N PRO A 136 26.98 -9.87 15.48
CA PRO A 136 27.59 -10.73 16.48
C PRO A 136 26.49 -11.17 17.46
N LEU A 137 26.24 -12.48 17.57
CA LEU A 137 25.46 -13.05 18.66
C LEU A 137 26.43 -13.48 19.76
N GLY A 138 27.10 -12.50 20.38
CA GLY A 138 27.84 -12.69 21.62
C GLY A 138 27.00 -12.15 22.78
N ASP A 139 26.68 -13.02 23.75
CA ASP A 139 26.42 -12.70 25.16
C ASP A 139 25.01 -12.58 25.75
N LYS A 140 23.89 -12.90 25.08
CA LYS A 140 22.57 -12.77 25.76
C LYS A 140 21.54 -13.90 25.66
N LEU A 141 21.89 -15.14 25.31
CA LEU A 141 20.95 -16.26 25.41
C LEU A 141 21.63 -17.56 25.87
N GLY A 142 21.80 -17.70 27.18
CA GLY A 142 22.08 -18.97 27.86
C GLY A 142 21.74 -18.84 29.34
N HIS A 143 20.90 -19.74 29.86
CA HIS A 143 20.43 -19.84 31.25
C HIS A 143 19.24 -18.98 31.74
N ALA A 144 18.09 -19.01 31.04
CA ALA A 144 16.82 -18.52 31.62
C ALA A 144 15.60 -19.42 31.35
N ALA A 145 15.81 -20.71 31.06
CA ALA A 145 14.72 -21.66 30.75
C ALA A 145 14.67 -22.89 31.66
N LEU A 146 15.18 -22.79 32.89
CA LEU A 146 15.10 -23.83 33.93
C LEU A 146 15.13 -23.15 35.31
N MET A 147 14.04 -22.50 35.73
CA MET A 147 13.64 -22.23 37.12
C MET A 147 12.35 -21.38 37.13
N ALA A 148 11.25 -21.93 36.61
CA ALA A 148 9.91 -21.36 36.77
C ALA A 148 8.99 -22.34 37.49
N SER A 149 9.41 -22.77 38.68
CA SER A 149 8.57 -23.49 39.64
C SER A 149 8.86 -22.96 41.04
N ARG A 150 8.09 -21.94 41.43
CA ARG A 150 7.71 -21.53 42.80
C ARG A 150 7.59 -20.01 42.87
N LYS A 151 6.36 -19.52 42.87
CA LYS A 151 5.90 -18.45 43.77
C LYS A 151 4.37 -18.34 43.66
N LYS A 152 3.69 -18.96 44.62
CA LYS A 152 2.31 -18.63 44.98
C LYS A 152 2.30 -18.37 46.49
N SER A 153 1.71 -17.24 46.85
CA SER A 153 1.28 -16.82 48.20
C SER A 153 2.36 -16.36 49.19
N LEU A 154 2.36 -15.07 49.55
CA LEU A 154 1.58 -14.59 50.70
C LEU A 154 1.56 -13.03 50.75
N LYS A 155 0.47 -12.54 51.33
CA LYS A 155 0.01 -11.15 51.47
C LYS A 155 0.79 -10.34 52.52
N ALA A 156 0.78 -9.02 52.28
CA ALA A 156 0.59 -7.89 53.21
C ALA A 156 1.50 -7.72 54.45
N SER A 157 2.16 -6.57 54.53
CA SER A 157 2.01 -5.63 55.65
C SER A 157 2.57 -4.24 55.30
N ASN A 158 1.88 -3.22 55.81
CA ASN A 158 2.21 -1.80 55.72
C ASN A 158 3.37 -1.44 56.67
N GLY A 159 4.22 -0.51 56.25
CA GLY A 159 5.18 0.19 57.12
C GLY A 159 6.12 1.10 56.31
N PRO A 160 6.27 2.40 56.65
CA PRO A 160 6.99 3.36 55.82
C PRO A 160 8.48 3.43 56.22
N SER A 161 9.41 3.43 55.26
CA SER A 161 10.77 3.87 55.54
C SER A 161 11.56 4.25 54.27
N VAL A 162 11.90 5.54 54.24
CA VAL A 162 13.18 6.15 53.80
C VAL A 162 13.60 5.97 52.33
N LYS A 163 13.48 7.09 51.61
CA LYS A 163 14.13 7.38 50.32
C LYS A 163 15.64 7.53 50.53
N VAL A 164 16.43 6.63 49.94
CA VAL A 164 17.86 6.88 49.68
C VAL A 164 18.05 6.98 48.16
N SER A 165 18.38 8.19 47.73
CA SER A 165 18.65 8.57 46.35
C SER A 165 20.02 8.07 45.92
N ALA A 166 20.07 6.97 45.16
CA ALA A 166 21.29 6.56 44.47
C ALA A 166 21.31 7.18 43.06
N ALA A 167 21.95 8.35 42.96
CA ALA A 167 22.29 9.00 41.70
C ALA A 167 23.37 8.18 40.96
N GLY A 168 22.94 7.23 40.14
CA GLY A 168 23.80 6.51 39.22
C GLY A 168 24.00 7.29 37.93
N LEU A 169 25.25 7.70 37.66
CA LEU A 169 25.71 8.28 36.39
C LEU A 169 25.33 7.38 35.21
N ARG A 170 24.23 7.72 34.51
CA ARG A 170 23.97 7.20 33.17
C ARG A 170 24.88 7.95 32.19
N ARG A 171 25.94 7.28 31.74
CA ARG A 171 26.73 7.71 30.57
C ARG A 171 25.77 7.89 29.39
N LYS A 172 25.56 9.14 28.96
CA LYS A 172 24.91 9.47 27.70
C LYS A 172 25.72 8.83 26.57
N THR A 173 25.27 7.68 26.08
CA THR A 173 25.76 7.10 24.83
C THR A 173 25.54 8.11 23.73
N LYS A 174 26.62 8.49 23.04
CA LYS A 174 26.56 9.37 21.86
C LYS A 174 25.46 8.85 20.91
N PRO A 175 24.57 9.71 20.37
CA PRO A 175 23.55 9.29 19.45
C PRO A 175 24.23 8.60 18.27
N ALA A 176 23.77 7.38 17.94
CA ALA A 176 24.24 6.67 16.77
C ALA A 176 23.95 7.54 15.55
N VAL A 177 24.99 7.84 14.77
CA VAL A 177 24.85 8.56 13.50
C VAL A 177 23.90 7.74 12.63
N GLN A 178 22.69 8.26 12.38
CA GLN A 178 21.74 7.62 11.47
C GLN A 178 22.36 7.64 10.07
N CYS A 179 22.63 6.46 9.50
CA CYS A 179 23.01 6.35 8.10
C CYS A 179 21.90 6.93 7.23
N ALA A 180 22.27 7.68 6.19
CA ALA A 180 21.34 8.21 5.21
C ALA A 180 20.41 7.08 4.69
N PRO A 181 19.10 7.35 4.50
CA PRO A 181 18.17 6.34 4.01
C PRO A 181 18.55 5.90 2.59
N ARG A 182 17.95 4.79 2.12
CA ARG A 182 18.20 4.28 0.77
C ARG A 182 17.77 5.30 -0.29
N PRO A 183 18.44 5.33 -1.46
CA PRO A 183 18.00 6.18 -2.56
C PRO A 183 16.57 5.83 -2.97
N LEU A 184 15.75 6.85 -3.18
CA LEU A 184 14.36 6.72 -3.62
C LEU A 184 14.30 6.69 -5.14
N LYS A 185 13.36 5.91 -5.68
CA LYS A 185 13.00 5.93 -7.10
C LYS A 185 11.83 6.90 -7.29
N TRP A 186 12.07 8.00 -7.97
CA TRP A 186 11.03 8.97 -8.31
C TRP A 186 10.47 8.60 -9.68
N THR A 187 9.15 8.44 -9.77
CA THR A 187 8.50 8.10 -11.04
C THR A 187 7.59 9.28 -11.42
N GLY A 188 7.85 9.91 -12.56
CA GLY A 188 7.04 11.02 -13.05
C GLY A 188 5.60 10.56 -13.30
N VAL A 189 4.63 11.40 -12.93
CA VAL A 189 3.23 11.16 -13.30
C VAL A 189 3.05 11.63 -14.73
N SER A 190 2.57 10.75 -15.62
CA SER A 190 2.48 11.00 -17.07
C SER A 190 1.47 12.09 -17.48
N ALA A 191 0.90 12.84 -16.54
CA ALA A 191 -0.11 13.84 -16.82
C ALA A 191 0.52 15.23 -16.63
N SER A 192 0.56 16.02 -17.71
CA SER A 192 0.97 17.43 -17.71
C SER A 192 -0.10 18.30 -17.06
N LEU A 193 -0.25 18.19 -15.74
CA LEU A 193 -1.19 18.98 -14.94
C LEU A 193 -0.40 19.96 -14.08
N SER A 194 -0.79 21.24 -14.13
CA SER A 194 -0.32 22.21 -13.14
C SER A 194 -0.79 21.82 -11.73
N LEU A 195 -0.14 22.35 -10.69
CA LEU A 195 -0.56 22.14 -9.31
C LEU A 195 -2.02 22.58 -9.08
N GLU A 196 -2.42 23.73 -9.63
CA GLU A 196 -3.77 24.28 -9.51
C GLU A 196 -4.79 23.35 -10.16
N GLU A 197 -4.55 22.96 -11.42
CA GLU A 197 -5.47 22.08 -12.16
C GLU A 197 -5.64 20.72 -11.49
N ALA A 198 -4.53 20.09 -11.06
CA ALA A 198 -4.58 18.83 -10.35
C ALA A 198 -5.32 18.98 -9.01
N THR A 199 -5.13 20.08 -8.28
CA THR A 199 -5.83 20.34 -7.02
C THR A 199 -7.34 20.48 -7.23
N SER A 200 -7.80 21.21 -8.25
CA SER A 200 -9.22 21.30 -8.60
C SER A 200 -9.80 19.93 -8.96
N ARG A 201 -9.09 19.13 -9.78
CA ARG A 201 -9.53 17.77 -10.14
C ARG A 201 -9.60 16.83 -8.93
N ILE A 202 -8.62 16.91 -8.03
CA ILE A 202 -8.59 16.16 -6.77
C ILE A 202 -9.78 16.56 -5.88
N PHE A 203 -10.03 17.86 -5.73
CA PHE A 203 -11.15 18.37 -4.95
C PHE A 203 -12.49 17.86 -5.48
N ILE A 204 -12.70 17.92 -6.80
CA ILE A 204 -13.92 17.38 -7.41
C ILE A 204 -14.03 15.87 -7.20
N ARG A 205 -12.94 15.11 -7.43
CA ARG A 205 -12.92 13.65 -7.21
C ARG A 205 -13.34 13.30 -5.79
N GLU A 206 -12.74 13.95 -4.79
CA GLU A 206 -13.03 13.69 -3.37
C GLU A 206 -14.48 14.00 -3.01
N PHE A 207 -15.02 15.10 -3.53
CA PHE A 207 -16.43 15.43 -3.37
C PHE A 207 -17.33 14.37 -4.01
N MET A 208 -17.07 13.97 -5.26
CA MET A 208 -17.91 13.01 -5.97
C MET A 208 -17.89 11.61 -5.34
N VAL A 209 -16.72 11.16 -4.91
CA VAL A 209 -16.57 9.87 -4.20
C VAL A 209 -17.32 9.88 -2.87
N ARG A 210 -17.48 11.04 -2.23
CA ARG A 210 -18.16 11.18 -0.94
C ARG A 210 -19.65 11.42 -1.04
N PHE A 211 -20.10 12.28 -1.96
CA PHE A 211 -21.48 12.79 -1.99
C PHE A 211 -22.26 12.40 -3.25
N GLY A 212 -21.63 11.70 -4.20
CA GLY A 212 -22.30 11.29 -5.43
C GLY A 212 -23.56 10.44 -5.21
N HIS A 213 -23.67 9.73 -4.08
CA HIS A 213 -24.84 8.89 -3.76
C HIS A 213 -26.06 9.68 -3.27
N ILE A 214 -25.89 10.88 -2.70
CA ILE A 214 -27.01 11.71 -2.23
C ILE A 214 -27.58 12.65 -3.31
N MET A 215 -26.88 12.79 -4.43
CA MET A 215 -27.35 13.58 -5.59
C MET A 215 -28.60 12.95 -6.23
N ARG A 216 -29.38 13.77 -6.95
CA ARG A 216 -30.52 13.26 -7.76
C ARG A 216 -30.44 13.79 -9.20
N PRO A 217 -30.26 12.91 -10.21
CA PRO A 217 -30.04 11.47 -10.07
C PRO A 217 -28.74 11.18 -9.32
N SER A 218 -28.67 10.02 -8.66
CA SER A 218 -27.42 9.58 -8.04
C SER A 218 -26.37 9.34 -9.11
N ILE A 219 -25.13 9.72 -8.83
CA ILE A 219 -24.03 9.52 -9.77
C ILE A 219 -23.71 8.03 -9.84
N GLY A 220 -23.77 7.46 -11.04
CA GLY A 220 -23.47 6.05 -11.26
C GLY A 220 -22.03 5.72 -10.88
N LYS A 221 -21.79 4.52 -10.32
CA LYS A 221 -20.44 4.08 -9.92
C LYS A 221 -19.41 4.18 -11.04
N SER A 222 -19.81 3.88 -12.28
CA SER A 222 -18.94 3.99 -13.45
C SER A 222 -18.44 5.42 -13.70
N HIS A 223 -19.26 6.43 -13.40
CA HIS A 223 -18.85 7.84 -13.51
C HIS A 223 -17.94 8.23 -12.35
N ILE A 224 -18.18 7.72 -11.14
CA ILE A 224 -17.28 7.96 -10.00
C ILE A 224 -15.89 7.36 -10.29
N GLU A 225 -15.84 6.18 -10.89
CA GLU A 225 -14.58 5.55 -11.33
C GLU A 225 -13.84 6.34 -12.42
N GLU A 226 -14.53 7.17 -13.21
CA GLU A 226 -13.86 8.03 -14.21
C GLU A 226 -13.03 9.13 -13.54
N PHE A 227 -13.47 9.67 -12.40
CA PHE A 227 -12.72 10.69 -11.65
C PHE A 227 -11.42 10.16 -11.02
N GLU A 228 -11.26 8.84 -10.90
CA GLU A 228 -10.01 8.24 -10.43
C GLU A 228 -8.87 8.35 -11.44
N ALA A 229 -9.20 8.53 -12.73
CA ALA A 229 -8.21 8.61 -13.79
C ALA A 229 -7.59 10.01 -13.86
N LEU A 230 -6.26 10.07 -13.84
CA LEU A 230 -5.49 11.32 -13.92
C LEU A 230 -5.69 12.12 -15.20
N GLY A 231 -5.61 11.45 -16.35
CA GLY A 231 -5.65 12.04 -17.70
C GLY A 231 -6.79 11.50 -18.56
N GLY A 232 -7.90 11.06 -17.94
CA GLY A 232 -8.99 10.41 -18.66
C GLY A 232 -8.61 9.04 -19.24
N ARG A 233 -9.46 8.48 -20.13
CA ARG A 233 -9.29 7.13 -20.70
C ARG A 233 -8.48 7.08 -22.01
N LEU A 234 -8.12 8.22 -22.59
CA LEU A 234 -7.47 8.28 -23.90
C LEU A 234 -5.96 8.35 -23.73
N LYS A 235 -5.30 7.18 -23.72
CA LYS A 235 -3.85 7.09 -23.90
C LYS A 235 -3.54 7.19 -25.41
N GLY A 236 -2.66 8.10 -25.81
CA GLY A 236 -2.07 8.15 -27.15
C GLY A 236 -2.63 9.19 -28.12
N LEU A 237 -3.19 10.30 -27.62
CA LEU A 237 -3.35 11.51 -28.41
C LEU A 237 -2.17 12.44 -28.14
N ASP A 238 -1.72 13.16 -29.17
CA ASP A 238 -0.57 14.07 -29.10
C ASP A 238 -0.73 15.07 -27.94
N GLU A 239 0.36 15.33 -27.22
CA GLU A 239 0.41 16.09 -25.95
C GLU A 239 -0.11 17.54 -26.03
N GLU A 240 -0.24 18.10 -27.22
CA GLU A 240 -0.65 19.50 -27.43
C GLU A 240 -2.15 19.75 -27.20
N VAL A 241 -3.00 18.71 -27.12
CA VAL A 241 -4.44 18.88 -26.94
C VAL A 241 -4.82 18.69 -25.47
N ILE A 242 -5.52 19.67 -24.87
CA ILE A 242 -6.05 19.56 -23.49
C ILE A 242 -6.75 18.21 -23.33
N ALA A 243 -6.13 17.34 -22.52
CA ALA A 243 -6.59 15.98 -22.36
C ALA A 243 -7.99 15.99 -21.72
N PRO A 244 -8.99 15.31 -22.33
CA PRO A 244 -10.31 15.22 -21.73
C PRO A 244 -10.19 14.54 -20.36
N TRP A 245 -10.79 15.16 -19.35
CA TRP A 245 -10.68 14.74 -17.96
C TRP A 245 -11.55 13.52 -17.65
N VAL A 246 -12.86 13.63 -17.89
CA VAL A 246 -13.86 12.55 -17.79
C VAL A 246 -14.78 12.57 -19.01
N SER A 247 -15.65 11.57 -19.18
CA SER A 247 -16.61 11.60 -20.29
C SER A 247 -17.60 12.75 -20.18
N ASP A 248 -18.10 13.23 -21.31
CA ASP A 248 -19.11 14.29 -21.35
C ASP A 248 -20.38 13.91 -20.59
N GLY A 249 -20.75 12.62 -20.63
CA GLY A 249 -21.86 12.07 -19.85
C GLY A 249 -21.62 12.16 -18.34
N CYS A 250 -20.39 11.91 -17.89
CA CYS A 250 -20.00 12.03 -16.49
C CYS A 250 -20.08 13.49 -16.01
N VAL A 251 -19.52 14.46 -16.76
CA VAL A 251 -19.61 15.89 -16.41
C VAL A 251 -21.07 16.34 -16.35
N LYS A 252 -21.87 15.98 -17.36
CA LYS A 252 -23.30 16.32 -17.40
C LYS A 252 -24.06 15.76 -16.19
N ALA A 253 -23.85 14.48 -15.85
CA ALA A 253 -24.50 13.85 -14.69
C ALA A 253 -24.12 14.58 -13.39
N THR A 254 -22.85 14.95 -13.26
CA THR A 254 -22.30 15.70 -12.13
C THR A 254 -22.95 17.08 -11.99
N ILE A 255 -22.99 17.86 -13.07
CA ILE A 255 -23.64 19.18 -13.09
C ILE A 255 -25.13 19.06 -12.71
N ALA A 256 -25.85 18.10 -13.30
CA ALA A 256 -27.27 17.91 -13.00
C ALA A 256 -27.51 17.49 -11.54
N GLY A 257 -26.61 16.69 -10.96
CA GLY A 257 -26.67 16.28 -9.55
C GLY A 257 -26.39 17.44 -8.59
N LEU A 258 -25.36 18.24 -8.87
CA LEU A 258 -25.01 19.44 -8.08
C LEU A 258 -26.12 20.50 -8.12
N LEU A 259 -26.62 20.83 -9.31
CA LEU A 259 -27.75 21.76 -9.45
C LEU A 259 -28.97 21.29 -8.66
N HIS A 260 -29.21 19.98 -8.60
CA HIS A 260 -30.31 19.46 -7.81
C HIS A 260 -30.13 19.68 -6.31
N LEU A 261 -28.93 19.43 -5.77
CA LEU A 261 -28.62 19.72 -4.37
C LEU A 261 -28.85 21.21 -4.05
N ILE A 262 -28.37 22.09 -4.92
CA ILE A 262 -28.49 23.56 -4.79
C ILE A 262 -29.96 24.03 -4.98
N ALA A 263 -30.77 23.32 -5.75
CA ALA A 263 -32.17 23.66 -5.99
C ALA A 263 -33.09 23.22 -4.85
N GLU A 264 -32.77 22.15 -4.13
CA GLU A 264 -33.58 21.67 -3.00
C GLU A 264 -33.61 22.67 -1.84
N GLU A 265 -32.58 23.51 -1.71
CA GLU A 265 -32.46 24.51 -0.64
C GLU A 265 -32.99 25.89 -1.02
N ALA A 266 -33.30 26.14 -2.30
CA ALA A 266 -33.85 27.43 -2.72
C ALA A 266 -35.26 27.62 -2.12
N GLU A 267 -35.36 28.43 -1.06
CA GLU A 267 -36.62 28.74 -0.38
C GLU A 267 -37.57 29.57 -1.27
N GLN A 268 -37.00 30.44 -2.10
CA GLN A 268 -37.77 31.26 -3.03
C GLN A 268 -38.23 30.44 -4.25
N ASN A 269 -39.55 30.33 -4.42
CA ASN A 269 -40.21 29.57 -5.50
C ASN A 269 -39.67 29.91 -6.91
N LEU A 270 -39.32 31.17 -7.17
CA LEU A 270 -38.80 31.64 -8.47
C LEU A 270 -37.39 31.10 -8.76
N SER A 271 -36.46 31.24 -7.80
CA SER A 271 -35.09 30.67 -7.92
C SER A 271 -35.14 29.16 -8.06
N ARG A 272 -36.04 28.50 -7.31
CA ARG A 272 -36.26 27.06 -7.41
C ARG A 272 -36.78 26.65 -8.79
N ALA A 273 -37.78 27.34 -9.33
CA ALA A 273 -38.36 27.01 -10.63
C ALA A 273 -37.33 27.13 -11.76
N GLY A 274 -36.53 28.20 -11.76
CA GLY A 274 -35.45 28.39 -12.73
C GLY A 274 -34.43 27.26 -12.67
N LYS A 275 -33.92 26.92 -11.47
CA LYS A 275 -32.98 25.81 -11.28
C LYS A 275 -33.57 24.46 -11.73
N VAL A 276 -34.83 24.18 -11.41
CA VAL A 276 -35.51 22.93 -11.80
C VAL A 276 -35.67 22.82 -13.30
N GLU A 277 -36.02 23.89 -14.01
CA GLU A 277 -36.11 23.87 -15.46
C GLU A 277 -34.72 23.68 -16.09
N SER A 278 -33.67 24.37 -15.60
CA SER A 278 -32.30 24.14 -16.07
C SER A 278 -31.85 22.69 -15.86
N ILE A 279 -32.20 22.06 -14.72
CA ILE A 279 -31.91 20.63 -14.50
C ILE A 279 -32.60 19.76 -15.55
N LYS A 280 -33.87 20.05 -15.87
CA LYS A 280 -34.64 19.32 -16.87
C LYS A 280 -34.06 19.49 -18.26
N GLU A 281 -33.69 20.72 -18.63
CA GLU A 281 -33.01 21.02 -19.89
C GLU A 281 -31.68 20.28 -20.00
N VAL A 282 -30.79 20.40 -19.00
CA VAL A 282 -29.50 19.70 -18.98
C VAL A 282 -29.69 18.20 -19.19
N ARG A 283 -30.67 17.58 -18.53
CA ARG A 283 -30.98 16.15 -18.68
C ARG A 283 -31.44 15.78 -20.10
N GLN A 284 -32.23 16.63 -20.74
CA GLN A 284 -32.77 16.41 -22.09
C GLN A 284 -31.74 16.65 -23.20
N LEU A 285 -30.73 17.48 -22.96
CA LEU A 285 -29.62 17.66 -23.89
C LEU A 285 -28.90 16.33 -24.12
N GLY A 286 -28.35 16.08 -25.31
CA GLY A 286 -27.42 14.97 -25.51
C GLY A 286 -26.14 15.13 -24.68
N ALA A 287 -25.09 14.37 -24.98
CA ALA A 287 -23.76 14.53 -24.37
C ALA A 287 -23.00 15.77 -24.89
N SER A 288 -23.68 16.90 -25.11
CA SER A 288 -23.08 18.10 -25.70
C SER A 288 -22.73 19.11 -24.62
N LEU A 289 -21.44 19.20 -24.29
CA LEU A 289 -20.92 20.12 -23.27
C LEU A 289 -21.21 21.59 -23.57
N THR A 290 -21.08 21.99 -24.84
CA THR A 290 -21.38 23.37 -25.27
C THR A 290 -22.84 23.74 -24.97
N LYS A 291 -23.80 22.82 -25.20
CA LYS A 291 -25.20 23.07 -24.86
C LYS A 291 -25.43 23.08 -23.36
N THR A 292 -24.76 22.20 -22.61
CA THR A 292 -24.81 22.20 -21.14
C THR A 292 -24.32 23.54 -20.58
N TRP A 293 -23.21 24.06 -21.10
CA TRP A 293 -22.71 25.38 -20.73
C TRP A 293 -23.69 26.50 -21.07
N ALA A 294 -24.31 26.49 -22.26
CA ALA A 294 -25.29 27.50 -22.63
C ALA A 294 -26.47 27.59 -21.64
N VAL A 295 -26.95 26.44 -21.15
CA VAL A 295 -28.01 26.39 -20.11
C VAL A 295 -27.51 26.98 -18.79
N LEU A 296 -26.29 26.64 -18.37
CA LEU A 296 -25.68 27.22 -17.16
C LEU A 296 -25.48 28.73 -17.28
N ALA A 297 -24.90 29.21 -18.38
CA ALA A 297 -24.71 30.63 -18.62
C ALA A 297 -26.04 31.41 -18.58
N SER A 298 -27.12 30.85 -19.14
CA SER A 298 -28.47 31.43 -19.04
C SER A 298 -28.95 31.46 -17.59
N LEU A 299 -28.86 30.33 -16.87
CA LEU A 299 -29.24 30.24 -15.46
C LEU A 299 -28.50 31.28 -14.59
N ARG A 300 -27.19 31.45 -14.81
CA ARG A 300 -26.38 32.44 -14.10
C ARG A 300 -26.83 33.87 -14.41
N GLY A 301 -27.18 34.16 -15.67
CA GLY A 301 -27.74 35.46 -16.07
C GLY A 301 -29.09 35.75 -15.41
N ASP A 302 -30.00 34.78 -15.44
CA ASP A 302 -31.34 34.89 -14.86
C ASP A 302 -31.29 35.12 -13.34
N LEU A 303 -30.44 34.35 -12.63
CA LEU A 303 -30.23 34.52 -11.20
C LEU A 303 -29.52 35.85 -10.86
N GLY A 304 -28.58 36.29 -11.70
CA GLY A 304 -27.93 37.59 -11.57
C GLY A 304 -28.92 38.75 -11.68
N ALA A 305 -29.85 38.69 -12.64
CA ALA A 305 -30.89 39.70 -12.83
C ALA A 305 -31.87 39.75 -11.64
N LEU A 306 -32.27 38.58 -11.11
CA LEU A 306 -33.10 38.50 -9.91
C LEU A 306 -32.40 39.12 -8.70
N ASN A 307 -31.11 38.82 -8.50
CA ASN A 307 -30.32 39.39 -7.40
C ASN A 307 -30.12 40.90 -7.52
N ALA A 308 -30.02 41.45 -8.74
CA ALA A 308 -29.96 42.89 -8.94
C ALA A 308 -31.29 43.59 -8.61
N SER A 309 -32.41 42.85 -8.65
CA SER A 309 -33.75 43.37 -8.34
C SER A 309 -34.18 43.20 -6.87
N ALA A 310 -33.53 42.29 -6.12
CA ALA A 310 -33.85 42.02 -4.73
C ALA A 310 -33.32 43.14 -3.80
N SER A 311 -34.18 43.64 -2.91
CA SER A 311 -33.82 44.67 -1.91
C SER A 311 -32.72 44.18 -0.95
N SER A 312 -31.96 45.11 -0.38
CA SER A 312 -30.70 45.00 0.39
C SER A 312 -30.65 44.07 1.63
N ASN A 313 -31.51 43.07 1.77
CA ASN A 313 -31.37 42.06 2.81
C ASN A 313 -30.25 41.09 2.39
N GLU A 314 -29.07 41.21 3.01
CA GLU A 314 -27.90 40.38 2.68
C GLU A 314 -28.11 38.89 2.98
N ASP A 315 -29.04 38.55 3.88
CA ASP A 315 -29.26 37.17 4.33
C ASP A 315 -29.99 36.27 3.30
N ASP A 316 -30.56 36.82 2.23
CA ASP A 316 -31.47 36.09 1.32
C ASP A 316 -30.89 35.85 -0.10
N LYS A 317 -29.58 36.05 -0.26
CA LYS A 317 -28.94 36.05 -1.58
C LYS A 317 -28.59 34.64 -2.05
N CYS A 318 -29.52 34.01 -2.77
CA CYS A 318 -29.32 32.74 -3.44
C CYS A 318 -28.46 32.93 -4.71
N ILE A 319 -27.15 33.17 -4.55
CA ILE A 319 -26.21 33.24 -5.68
C ILE A 319 -25.69 31.84 -5.97
N VAL A 320 -25.92 31.37 -7.19
CA VAL A 320 -25.10 30.28 -7.73
C VAL A 320 -23.93 30.94 -8.44
N ASN A 321 -22.73 30.80 -7.91
CA ASN A 321 -21.54 31.52 -8.37
C ASN A 321 -20.50 30.53 -8.88
N TYR A 322 -20.46 30.36 -10.20
CA TYR A 322 -19.40 29.60 -10.86
C TYR A 322 -18.73 30.42 -11.97
N PRO A 323 -17.41 30.22 -12.16
CA PRO A 323 -16.64 30.89 -13.19
C PRO A 323 -17.04 30.43 -14.59
N ASP A 324 -16.49 31.09 -15.61
CA ASP A 324 -16.58 30.63 -16.99
C ASP A 324 -15.72 29.37 -17.20
N PRO A 325 -16.06 28.54 -18.22
CA PRO A 325 -15.18 27.44 -18.61
C PRO A 325 -13.82 27.97 -19.05
N LEU A 326 -12.79 27.15 -18.91
CA LEU A 326 -11.47 27.46 -19.45
C LEU A 326 -11.56 27.74 -20.96
N PRO A 327 -10.71 28.62 -21.50
CA PRO A 327 -10.72 28.94 -22.92
C PRO A 327 -10.54 27.66 -23.76
N THR A 328 -11.11 27.69 -24.96
CA THR A 328 -10.94 26.60 -25.93
C THR A 328 -9.45 26.52 -26.30
N PRO A 329 -8.81 25.34 -26.19
CA PRO A 329 -7.43 25.19 -26.60
C PRO A 329 -7.24 25.53 -28.08
N GLU A 330 -6.08 26.10 -28.40
CA GLU A 330 -5.72 26.43 -29.77
C GLU A 330 -5.81 25.17 -30.65
N GLY A 331 -6.46 25.28 -31.81
CA GLY A 331 -6.64 24.16 -32.74
C GLY A 331 -7.80 23.21 -32.44
N ALA A 332 -8.50 23.33 -31.32
CA ALA A 332 -9.66 22.46 -31.05
C ALA A 332 -10.81 22.74 -32.03
N ILE A 333 -11.19 21.70 -32.79
CA ILE A 333 -12.27 21.79 -33.78
C ILE A 333 -13.61 21.63 -33.08
N ILE A 334 -14.32 22.74 -32.86
CA ILE A 334 -15.70 22.71 -32.38
C ILE A 334 -16.63 22.53 -33.57
N HIS A 335 -17.19 21.34 -33.73
CA HIS A 335 -18.24 21.08 -34.73
C HIS A 335 -19.58 21.68 -34.28
N SER A 336 -19.72 23.01 -34.34
CA SER A 336 -21.01 23.68 -34.16
C SER A 336 -21.63 24.02 -35.51
N THR A 337 -22.82 23.47 -35.78
CA THR A 337 -23.59 23.75 -37.00
C THR A 337 -24.43 25.03 -36.91
N ARG A 338 -24.42 25.73 -35.76
CA ARG A 338 -25.14 27.00 -35.56
C ARG A 338 -24.23 28.00 -34.85
N HIS A 339 -24.14 29.21 -35.40
CA HIS A 339 -23.42 30.33 -34.79
C HIS A 339 -24.19 30.83 -33.56
N SER A 340 -24.03 30.20 -32.40
CA SER A 340 -24.40 30.80 -31.13
C SER A 340 -23.22 31.60 -30.59
N GLN A 341 -23.48 32.76 -29.99
CA GLN A 341 -22.46 33.64 -29.38
C GLN A 341 -21.87 33.08 -28.07
N SER A 342 -22.23 31.83 -27.69
CA SER A 342 -21.78 31.18 -26.46
C SER A 342 -20.35 30.64 -26.61
N VAL A 343 -19.54 30.76 -25.55
CA VAL A 343 -18.23 30.10 -25.46
C VAL A 343 -18.36 28.61 -25.79
N GLY A 344 -17.59 28.15 -26.77
CA GLY A 344 -17.61 26.75 -27.21
C GLY A 344 -16.80 25.87 -26.26
N VAL A 345 -17.42 24.80 -25.77
CA VAL A 345 -16.77 23.82 -24.89
C VAL A 345 -16.43 22.59 -25.72
N ALA A 346 -15.14 22.42 -26.00
CA ALA A 346 -14.58 21.35 -26.82
C ALA A 346 -14.29 20.07 -25.99
N CYS A 347 -13.92 20.20 -24.72
CA CYS A 347 -13.65 19.06 -23.85
C CYS A 347 -14.13 19.25 -22.41
N SER A 348 -14.22 18.15 -21.66
CA SER A 348 -14.67 18.11 -20.27
C SER A 348 -13.76 18.86 -19.30
N ALA A 349 -12.46 18.94 -19.58
CA ALA A 349 -11.50 19.64 -18.73
C ALA A 349 -11.79 21.15 -18.63
N GLN A 350 -12.35 21.75 -19.68
CA GLN A 350 -12.73 23.17 -19.65
C GLN A 350 -13.82 23.48 -18.61
N LEU A 351 -14.62 22.48 -18.20
CA LEU A 351 -15.67 22.66 -17.20
C LEU A 351 -15.20 22.41 -15.77
N VAL A 352 -13.92 22.13 -15.52
CA VAL A 352 -13.38 21.94 -14.16
C VAL A 352 -13.69 23.13 -13.25
N PRO A 353 -13.41 24.40 -13.62
CA PRO A 353 -13.73 25.55 -12.77
C PRO A 353 -15.24 25.71 -12.51
N VAL A 354 -16.07 25.37 -13.51
CA VAL A 354 -17.53 25.44 -13.41
C VAL A 354 -18.05 24.43 -12.39
N VAL A 355 -17.56 23.18 -12.46
CA VAL A 355 -17.93 22.10 -11.53
C VAL A 355 -17.43 22.40 -10.12
N GLU A 356 -16.21 22.93 -9.99
CA GLU A 356 -15.66 23.36 -8.71
C GLU A 356 -16.51 24.46 -8.06
N GLY A 357 -16.89 25.50 -8.80
CA GLY A 357 -17.80 26.54 -8.30
C GLY A 357 -19.15 25.99 -7.83
N LEU A 358 -19.75 25.09 -8.61
CA LEU A 358 -20.99 24.40 -8.21
C LEU A 358 -20.81 23.52 -6.96
N ILE A 359 -19.64 22.92 -6.75
CA ILE A 359 -19.35 22.16 -5.53
C ILE A 359 -19.27 23.09 -4.33
N ILE A 360 -18.63 24.26 -4.47
CA ILE A 360 -18.54 25.26 -3.39
C ILE A 360 -19.95 25.66 -2.96
N ASP A 361 -20.83 26.00 -3.90
CA ASP A 361 -22.23 26.31 -3.61
C ASP A 361 -22.97 25.10 -2.98
N ALA A 362 -22.73 23.88 -3.48
CA ALA A 362 -23.37 22.68 -2.95
C ALA A 362 -22.93 22.34 -1.52
N LEU A 363 -21.69 22.65 -1.13
CA LEU A 363 -21.17 22.42 0.22
C LEU A 363 -21.94 23.21 1.29
N GLU A 364 -22.56 24.32 0.92
CA GLU A 364 -23.34 25.13 1.84
C GLU A 364 -24.68 24.48 2.19
N THR A 365 -25.12 23.50 1.38
CA THR A 365 -26.46 22.92 1.45
C THR A 365 -26.75 22.08 2.68
N GLN A 366 -27.99 22.18 3.17
CA GLN A 366 -28.48 21.36 4.28
C GLN A 366 -28.44 19.85 3.98
N ALA A 367 -28.53 19.46 2.70
CA ALA A 367 -28.36 18.06 2.29
C ALA A 367 -26.96 17.55 2.61
N ILE A 368 -25.92 18.32 2.26
CA ILE A 368 -24.52 17.98 2.58
C ILE A 368 -24.29 18.02 4.09
N ARG A 369 -24.77 19.04 4.80
CA ARG A 369 -24.63 19.13 6.27
C ARG A 369 -25.22 17.90 6.98
N ARG A 370 -26.43 17.47 6.59
CA ARG A 370 -27.04 16.24 7.12
C ARG A 370 -26.21 15.00 6.83
N GLU A 371 -25.68 14.86 5.61
CA GLU A 371 -24.84 13.71 5.26
C GLU A 371 -23.52 13.70 6.06
N LEU A 372 -22.95 14.87 6.35
CA LEU A 372 -21.78 15.00 7.23
C LEU A 372 -22.10 14.52 8.65
N ASP A 373 -23.19 14.99 9.24
CA ASP A 373 -23.61 14.65 10.61
C ASP A 373 -23.97 13.16 10.74
N GLU A 374 -24.76 12.64 9.80
CA GLU A 374 -25.07 11.21 9.71
C GLU A 374 -23.80 10.39 9.49
N GLY A 375 -22.88 10.86 8.64
CA GLY A 375 -21.61 10.22 8.37
C GLY A 375 -20.74 10.11 9.63
N LEU A 376 -20.68 11.16 10.46
CA LEU A 376 -19.98 11.13 11.73
C LEU A 376 -20.60 10.11 12.71
N GLN A 377 -21.92 9.99 12.72
CA GLN A 377 -22.60 9.00 13.55
C GLN A 377 -22.32 7.58 13.04
N LYS A 378 -22.46 7.34 11.73
CA LYS A 378 -22.11 6.07 11.07
C LYS A 378 -20.65 5.69 11.36
N LEU A 379 -19.71 6.63 11.30
CA LEU A 379 -18.31 6.41 11.64
C LEU A 379 -18.11 5.95 13.09
N LYS A 380 -18.79 6.59 14.05
CA LYS A 380 -18.69 6.21 15.47
C LYS A 380 -19.17 4.79 15.71
N ASP A 381 -20.31 4.43 15.12
CA ASP A 381 -20.90 3.10 15.28
C ASP A 381 -20.05 2.04 14.57
N PHE A 382 -19.55 2.37 13.38
CA PHE A 382 -18.57 1.55 12.66
C PHE A 382 -17.28 1.29 13.47
N ILE A 383 -16.69 2.32 14.09
CA ILE A 383 -15.48 2.13 14.93
C ILE A 383 -15.77 1.22 16.12
N LYS A 384 -16.97 1.28 16.72
CA LYS A 384 -17.37 0.37 17.81
C LYS A 384 -17.48 -1.06 17.30
N GLU A 385 -18.08 -1.27 16.12
CA GLU A 385 -18.21 -2.58 15.50
C GLU A 385 -16.84 -3.19 15.21
N VAL A 386 -15.91 -2.45 14.58
CA VAL A 386 -14.55 -2.97 14.33
C VAL A 386 -13.85 -3.35 15.63
N LYS A 387 -13.96 -2.53 16.69
CA LYS A 387 -13.38 -2.85 17.99
C LYS A 387 -13.97 -4.13 18.58
N ALA A 388 -15.28 -4.35 18.43
CA ALA A 388 -15.94 -5.57 18.85
C ALA A 388 -15.43 -6.79 18.06
N THR A 389 -15.26 -6.65 16.74
CA THR A 389 -14.70 -7.70 15.87
C THR A 389 -13.27 -8.05 16.23
N ILE A 390 -12.40 -7.06 16.44
CA ILE A 390 -11.02 -7.27 16.91
C ILE A 390 -10.99 -7.96 18.28
N LYS A 391 -11.90 -7.58 19.19
CA LYS A 391 -12.01 -8.21 20.50
C LYS A 391 -12.42 -9.68 20.38
N ALA A 392 -13.47 -9.97 19.60
CA ALA A 392 -13.95 -11.33 19.37
C ALA A 392 -12.88 -12.21 18.70
N GLU A 393 -12.11 -11.64 17.78
CA GLU A 393 -10.98 -12.31 17.13
C GLU A 393 -9.87 -12.68 18.12
N ASN A 394 -9.53 -11.77 19.04
CA ASN A 394 -8.57 -12.05 20.11
C ASN A 394 -9.08 -13.13 21.08
N GLU A 395 -10.37 -13.07 21.46
CA GLU A 395 -11.00 -14.09 22.31
C GLU A 395 -10.98 -15.47 21.64
N ARG A 396 -11.30 -15.55 20.34
CA ARG A 396 -11.19 -16.80 19.54
C ARG A 396 -9.77 -17.35 19.54
N TRP A 397 -8.78 -16.48 19.36
CA TRP A 397 -7.36 -16.87 19.36
C TRP A 397 -6.89 -17.38 20.72
N ASP A 398 -7.33 -16.73 21.81
CA ASP A 398 -7.02 -17.16 23.17
C ASP A 398 -7.69 -18.48 23.53
N GLU A 399 -8.89 -18.76 23.03
CA GLU A 399 -9.54 -20.07 23.15
C GLU A 399 -8.77 -21.16 22.38
N GLN A 400 -8.32 -20.87 21.16
CA GLN A 400 -7.52 -21.80 20.36
C GLN A 400 -6.15 -22.12 20.99
N LYS A 401 -5.59 -21.19 21.75
CA LYS A 401 -4.34 -21.37 22.49
C LYS A 401 -4.48 -22.25 23.73
N LYS A 402 -5.68 -22.39 24.30
CA LYS A 402 -5.87 -23.23 25.48
C LYS A 402 -5.47 -24.66 25.11
N PRO A 403 -4.50 -25.27 25.79
CA PRO A 403 -4.09 -26.64 25.47
C PRO A 403 -5.32 -27.53 25.61
N ASN A 404 -5.69 -28.26 24.55
CA ASN A 404 -6.66 -29.33 24.64
C ASN A 404 -6.17 -30.26 25.75
N GLY A 405 -6.90 -30.32 26.87
CA GLY A 405 -6.39 -30.65 28.19
C GLY A 405 -5.90 -32.08 28.44
N SER A 406 -5.15 -32.70 27.55
CA SER A 406 -4.35 -33.89 27.86
C SER A 406 -3.06 -33.48 28.56
N ASN A 407 -3.19 -33.12 29.83
CA ASN A 407 -2.09 -32.95 30.78
C ASN A 407 -1.42 -34.29 31.14
N ASP A 408 -1.42 -35.27 30.23
CA ASP A 408 -0.77 -36.54 30.46
C ASP A 408 0.75 -36.31 30.43
N ILE A 409 1.31 -36.35 31.63
CA ILE A 409 2.72 -36.46 31.97
C ILE A 409 3.22 -37.78 31.35
N VAL A 410 3.53 -37.78 30.06
CA VAL A 410 4.07 -38.97 29.38
C VAL A 410 5.57 -38.80 29.18
N SER A 411 6.27 -39.91 29.45
CA SER A 411 7.71 -40.15 29.39
C SER A 411 8.44 -39.59 28.17
N PHE A 412 9.73 -39.37 28.37
CA PHE A 412 10.67 -38.68 27.48
C PHE A 412 11.19 -39.59 26.37
N ASP A 413 10.31 -40.04 25.45
CA ASP A 413 10.71 -40.84 24.28
C ASP A 413 11.10 -39.96 23.07
N LEU A 414 12.26 -40.27 22.47
CA LEU A 414 12.92 -39.54 21.38
C LEU A 414 12.04 -39.23 20.13
N PRO A 415 11.04 -40.04 19.73
CA PRO A 415 10.13 -39.69 18.63
C PRO A 415 9.31 -38.42 18.87
N ARG A 416 9.08 -38.03 20.13
CA ARG A 416 8.21 -36.90 20.51
C ARG A 416 8.81 -35.51 20.18
N PHE A 417 10.14 -35.40 20.07
CA PHE A 417 10.80 -34.13 19.73
C PHE A 417 10.49 -33.63 18.31
N VAL A 418 10.34 -34.54 17.35
CA VAL A 418 9.98 -34.20 15.97
C VAL A 418 8.54 -33.68 15.90
N TYR A 419 7.62 -34.30 16.63
CA TYR A 419 6.23 -33.83 16.75
C TYR A 419 6.13 -32.47 17.44
N ALA A 420 6.87 -32.25 18.54
CA ALA A 420 6.90 -30.95 19.21
C ALA A 420 7.43 -29.82 18.32
N CYS A 421 8.44 -30.10 17.48
CA CYS A 421 8.91 -29.13 16.49
C CYS A 421 7.85 -28.80 15.43
N ALA A 422 7.12 -29.80 14.93
CA ALA A 422 6.05 -29.61 13.96
C ALA A 422 4.87 -28.81 14.55
N GLU A 423 4.50 -29.09 15.80
CA GLU A 423 3.47 -28.36 16.55
C GLU A 423 3.87 -26.91 16.79
N PHE A 424 5.11 -26.64 17.22
CA PHE A 424 5.63 -25.28 17.38
C PHE A 424 5.61 -24.49 16.06
N GLN A 425 5.96 -25.13 14.94
CA GLN A 425 5.89 -24.51 13.63
C GLN A 425 4.44 -24.20 13.22
N LEU A 426 3.50 -25.09 13.52
CA LEU A 426 2.07 -24.88 13.25
C LEU A 426 1.53 -23.72 14.08
N GLN A 427 1.83 -23.68 15.39
CA GLN A 427 1.45 -22.59 16.28
C GLN A 427 2.03 -21.24 15.82
N THR A 428 3.31 -21.23 15.42
CA THR A 428 3.95 -20.01 14.88
C THR A 428 3.26 -19.54 13.61
N LYS A 429 2.89 -20.46 12.70
CA LYS A 429 2.14 -20.13 11.48
C LYS A 429 0.76 -19.58 11.81
N GLN A 430 0.03 -20.22 12.73
CA GLN A 430 -1.29 -19.76 13.17
C GLN A 430 -1.21 -18.38 13.84
N HIS A 431 -0.21 -18.13 14.67
CA HIS A 431 0.01 -16.83 15.29
C HIS A 431 0.25 -15.73 14.25
N LYS A 432 1.09 -16.01 13.24
CA LYS A 432 1.32 -15.09 12.13
C LYS A 432 0.05 -14.82 11.32
N LEU A 433 -0.79 -15.83 11.11
CA LEU A 433 -2.07 -15.67 10.42
C LEU A 433 -3.05 -14.80 11.22
N HIS A 434 -3.15 -15.03 12.53
CA HIS A 434 -3.96 -14.20 13.42
C HIS A 434 -3.47 -12.75 13.45
N GLN A 435 -2.14 -12.52 13.59
CA GLN A 435 -1.57 -11.17 13.53
C GLN A 435 -1.90 -10.46 12.22
N ARG A 436 -1.72 -11.14 11.08
CA ARG A 436 -2.11 -10.60 9.77
C ARG A 436 -3.59 -10.24 9.73
N HIS A 437 -4.45 -11.08 10.27
CA HIS A 437 -5.88 -10.82 10.26
C HIS A 437 -6.25 -9.58 11.12
N LEU A 438 -5.60 -9.39 12.26
CA LEU A 438 -5.77 -8.15 13.05
C LEU A 438 -5.28 -6.91 12.28
N GLU A 439 -4.15 -7.03 11.57
CA GLU A 439 -3.64 -5.96 10.70
C GLU A 439 -4.63 -5.63 9.57
N GLU A 440 -5.22 -6.64 8.93
CA GLU A 440 -6.26 -6.47 7.91
C GLU A 440 -7.48 -5.72 8.45
N LEU A 441 -7.96 -6.06 9.65
CA LEU A 441 -9.08 -5.37 10.31
C LEU A 441 -8.76 -3.89 10.60
N GLU A 442 -7.54 -3.59 11.06
CA GLU A 442 -7.11 -2.21 11.32
C GLU A 442 -6.93 -1.40 10.02
N VAL A 443 -6.41 -2.00 8.95
CA VAL A 443 -6.31 -1.32 7.64
C VAL A 443 -7.69 -1.09 7.04
N ALA A 444 -8.58 -2.08 7.08
CA ALA A 444 -9.96 -1.92 6.62
C ALA A 444 -10.68 -0.78 7.37
N LYS A 445 -10.47 -0.68 8.68
CA LYS A 445 -10.95 0.45 9.49
C LYS A 445 -10.41 1.80 9.04
N LYS A 446 -9.10 1.90 8.73
CA LYS A 446 -8.50 3.14 8.21
C LYS A 446 -9.12 3.54 6.88
N ILE A 447 -9.23 2.59 5.94
CA ILE A 447 -9.87 2.80 4.63
C ILE A 447 -11.29 3.33 4.82
N MET A 448 -12.08 2.70 5.68
CA MET A 448 -13.46 3.14 5.91
C MET A 448 -13.55 4.46 6.66
N THR A 449 -12.65 4.74 7.60
CA THR A 449 -12.63 6.01 8.33
C THR A 449 -12.42 7.19 7.38
N SER A 450 -11.57 7.02 6.37
CA SER A 450 -11.33 8.06 5.36
C SER A 450 -12.58 8.45 4.56
N ALA A 451 -13.55 7.52 4.38
CA ALA A 451 -14.80 7.81 3.68
C ALA A 451 -15.68 8.84 4.41
N TYR A 452 -15.44 9.06 5.70
CA TYR A 452 -16.18 9.98 6.56
C TYR A 452 -15.36 11.21 6.96
N ALA A 453 -14.16 11.39 6.41
CA ALA A 453 -13.29 12.53 6.72
C ALA A 453 -14.00 13.86 6.36
N LEU A 454 -14.12 14.80 7.30
CA LEU A 454 -14.87 16.04 7.10
C LEU A 454 -14.31 16.90 5.97
N ARG A 455 -13.00 16.95 5.85
CA ARG A 455 -12.27 17.70 4.83
C ARG A 455 -11.17 16.83 4.28
N PHE A 456 -11.01 16.88 2.96
CA PHE A 456 -9.83 16.36 2.31
C PHE A 456 -8.74 17.44 2.33
N ASN A 457 -7.51 17.04 2.65
CA ASN A 457 -6.34 17.92 2.65
C ASN A 457 -5.14 17.12 2.14
N CYS A 458 -4.11 17.85 1.68
CA CYS A 458 -2.79 17.26 1.47
C CYS A 458 -2.25 16.66 2.79
N LEU A 459 -1.36 15.68 2.70
CA LEU A 459 -0.68 15.08 3.85
C LEU A 459 0.23 16.09 4.56
N GLY A 460 0.76 17.06 3.81
CA GLY A 460 1.62 18.13 4.31
C GLY A 460 2.58 18.62 3.23
N THR A 461 3.39 19.60 3.63
CA THR A 461 4.45 20.17 2.81
C THR A 461 5.76 20.08 3.59
N ASP A 462 6.85 19.73 2.93
CA ASP A 462 8.18 19.70 3.55
C ASP A 462 8.93 21.02 3.40
N GLU A 463 10.18 21.07 3.88
CA GLU A 463 10.99 22.31 3.89
C GLU A 463 11.41 22.77 2.49
N GLU A 464 11.43 21.87 1.52
CA GLU A 464 11.72 22.18 0.12
C GLU A 464 10.43 22.50 -0.65
N LYS A 465 9.33 22.78 0.07
CA LYS A 465 8.01 23.11 -0.47
C LYS A 465 7.37 21.98 -1.30
N ARG A 466 7.85 20.74 -1.17
CA ARG A 466 7.19 19.59 -1.80
C ARG A 466 5.87 19.33 -1.09
N THR A 467 4.79 19.25 -1.85
CA THR A 467 3.45 19.01 -1.28
C THR A 467 3.02 17.58 -1.57
N TYR A 468 2.66 16.86 -0.51
CA TYR A 468 2.37 15.43 -0.54
C TYR A 468 0.86 15.20 -0.47
N TRP A 469 0.35 14.35 -1.35
CA TRP A 469 -1.06 14.02 -1.44
C TRP A 469 -1.26 12.51 -1.35
N MET A 470 -2.22 12.09 -0.54
CA MET A 470 -2.79 10.74 -0.58
C MET A 470 -4.29 10.89 -0.66
N LEU A 471 -4.87 10.51 -1.79
CA LEU A 471 -6.30 10.61 -2.01
C LEU A 471 -7.04 9.52 -1.22
N SER A 472 -8.31 9.77 -0.91
CA SER A 472 -9.13 8.79 -0.21
C SER A 472 -9.20 7.50 -1.05
N PRO A 473 -9.21 6.30 -0.46
CA PRO A 473 -9.32 5.05 -1.21
C PRO A 473 -10.56 5.02 -2.10
N SER A 474 -10.42 4.40 -3.28
CA SER A 474 -11.51 4.27 -4.26
C SER A 474 -12.72 3.52 -3.71
N LEU A 475 -13.87 3.66 -4.38
CA LEU A 475 -15.09 2.93 -4.02
C LEU A 475 -14.88 1.41 -3.95
N ILE A 476 -14.07 0.86 -4.86
CA ILE A 476 -13.75 -0.57 -4.89
C ILE A 476 -12.96 -0.97 -3.64
N ALA A 477 -11.96 -0.18 -3.24
CA ALA A 477 -11.19 -0.46 -2.03
C ALA A 477 -12.08 -0.36 -0.77
N ARG A 478 -13.02 0.60 -0.72
CA ARG A 478 -14.00 0.73 0.37
C ARG A 478 -14.94 -0.48 0.43
N GLU A 479 -15.42 -0.96 -0.72
CA GLU A 479 -16.25 -2.18 -0.79
C GLU A 479 -15.47 -3.43 -0.33
N GLY A 480 -14.19 -3.55 -0.70
CA GLY A 480 -13.29 -4.60 -0.21
C GLY A 480 -13.12 -4.55 1.31
N ALA A 481 -12.83 -3.37 1.85
CA ALA A 481 -12.68 -3.15 3.28
C ALA A 481 -13.97 -3.47 4.06
N MET A 482 -15.14 -3.04 3.56
CA MET A 482 -16.43 -3.43 4.13
C MET A 482 -16.63 -4.95 4.11
N GLY A 483 -16.25 -5.62 3.02
CA GLY A 483 -16.32 -7.07 2.90
C GLY A 483 -15.49 -7.81 3.95
N VAL A 484 -14.29 -7.29 4.28
CA VAL A 484 -13.44 -7.82 5.36
C VAL A 484 -14.13 -7.69 6.71
N LEU A 485 -14.79 -6.57 6.97
CA LEU A 485 -15.39 -6.26 8.26
C LEU A 485 -16.73 -6.96 8.50
N SER A 486 -17.56 -7.10 7.46
CA SER A 486 -18.85 -7.79 7.56
C SER A 486 -18.73 -9.31 7.61
N SER A 487 -17.59 -9.89 7.21
CA SER A 487 -17.36 -11.33 7.21
C SER A 487 -16.01 -11.69 7.85
N PRO A 488 -15.87 -11.51 9.18
CA PRO A 488 -14.62 -11.85 9.87
C PRO A 488 -14.30 -13.35 9.82
N THR A 489 -15.29 -14.20 9.54
CA THR A 489 -15.07 -15.63 9.29
C THR A 489 -14.52 -15.82 7.87
N ALA A 490 -13.21 -16.08 7.80
CA ALA A 490 -12.47 -16.31 6.57
C ALA A 490 -13.15 -17.34 5.65
N GLY A 491 -13.69 -16.89 4.51
CA GLY A 491 -14.16 -17.80 3.44
C GLY A 491 -15.44 -17.43 2.70
N SER A 492 -16.07 -16.29 2.98
CA SER A 492 -17.29 -15.89 2.25
C SER A 492 -17.02 -15.64 0.75
N ARG A 493 -17.70 -16.43 -0.10
CA ARG A 493 -17.64 -16.37 -1.58
C ARG A 493 -18.07 -15.01 -2.16
N ALA A 494 -18.78 -14.17 -1.41
CA ALA A 494 -19.21 -12.85 -1.87
C ALA A 494 -18.03 -11.90 -2.17
N SER A 495 -16.88 -12.12 -1.52
CA SER A 495 -15.66 -11.33 -1.70
C SER A 495 -14.98 -11.53 -3.06
N THR A 496 -15.14 -12.68 -3.72
CA THR A 496 -14.34 -13.04 -4.91
C THR A 496 -14.60 -12.14 -6.13
N ARG A 497 -15.84 -11.64 -6.31
CA ARG A 497 -16.17 -10.81 -7.49
C ARG A 497 -15.60 -9.39 -7.40
N VAL A 498 -15.63 -8.79 -6.21
CA VAL A 498 -15.06 -7.45 -5.95
C VAL A 498 -13.54 -7.50 -6.13
N LYS A 499 -12.92 -8.54 -5.55
CA LYS A 499 -11.50 -8.86 -5.69
C LYS A 499 -11.04 -8.91 -7.15
N ALA A 500 -11.77 -9.62 -8.02
CA ALA A 500 -11.40 -9.77 -9.43
C ALA A 500 -11.39 -8.45 -10.23
N ARG A 501 -12.23 -7.48 -9.85
CA ARG A 501 -12.19 -6.14 -10.47
C ARG A 501 -10.99 -5.35 -9.96
N HIS A 502 -10.77 -5.35 -8.65
CA HIS A 502 -9.66 -4.65 -8.01
C HIS A 502 -8.30 -5.06 -8.58
N ALA A 503 -8.11 -6.35 -8.90
CA ALA A 503 -6.83 -6.82 -9.44
C ALA A 503 -6.46 -6.26 -10.82
N ARG A 504 -7.45 -5.88 -11.64
CA ARG A 504 -7.17 -5.21 -12.91
C ARG A 504 -6.65 -3.80 -12.69
N ASP A 505 -7.14 -3.12 -11.66
CA ASP A 505 -6.75 -1.75 -11.34
C ASP A 505 -5.38 -1.69 -10.67
N VAL A 506 -5.03 -2.69 -9.85
CA VAL A 506 -3.72 -2.73 -9.20
C VAL A 506 -2.56 -2.83 -10.20
N ARG A 507 -2.73 -3.55 -11.31
CA ARG A 507 -1.71 -3.57 -12.38
C ARG A 507 -1.49 -2.20 -13.04
N ARG A 508 -2.46 -1.30 -12.94
CA ARG A 508 -2.38 0.08 -13.44
C ARG A 508 -1.75 1.04 -12.43
N LEU A 509 -1.49 0.61 -11.19
CA LEU A 509 -0.83 1.44 -10.18
C LEU A 509 0.59 1.78 -10.57
N ALA A 510 1.30 0.84 -11.18
CA ALA A 510 2.65 1.06 -11.68
C ALA A 510 2.71 2.11 -12.80
N ASP A 511 1.61 2.28 -13.54
CA ASP A 511 1.48 3.31 -14.58
C ASP A 511 1.13 4.68 -13.99
N LEU A 512 0.91 4.79 -12.67
CA LEU A 512 0.50 6.02 -11.97
C LEU A 512 -0.70 6.71 -12.63
N VAL A 513 -1.69 5.96 -13.11
CA VAL A 513 -2.88 6.55 -13.80
C VAL A 513 -4.10 6.69 -12.90
N VAL A 514 -4.07 6.10 -11.70
CA VAL A 514 -5.19 6.07 -10.75
C VAL A 514 -4.82 6.84 -9.49
N TRP A 515 -5.50 7.95 -9.23
CA TRP A 515 -5.20 8.85 -8.12
C TRP A 515 -5.15 8.18 -6.74
N SER A 516 -6.10 7.31 -6.43
CA SER A 516 -6.16 6.61 -5.12
C SER A 516 -5.08 5.52 -4.96
N GLY A 517 -4.23 5.36 -5.96
CA GLY A 517 -3.37 4.21 -6.16
C GLY A 517 -1.90 4.42 -5.85
N PHE A 518 -1.52 5.65 -5.50
CA PHE A 518 -0.15 6.03 -5.19
C PHE A 518 -0.14 7.30 -4.32
N VAL A 519 1.00 7.62 -3.72
CA VAL A 519 1.23 8.91 -3.06
C VAL A 519 1.77 9.89 -4.11
N ALA A 520 1.03 10.97 -4.36
CA ALA A 520 1.43 12.01 -5.30
C ALA A 520 2.25 13.10 -4.60
N VAL A 521 3.31 13.59 -5.24
CA VAL A 521 4.19 14.63 -4.71
C VAL A 521 4.40 15.68 -5.78
N TRP A 522 4.04 16.93 -5.49
CA TRP A 522 4.38 18.07 -6.35
C TRP A 522 5.66 18.72 -5.85
N GLY A 523 6.63 18.94 -6.74
CA GLY A 523 7.87 19.68 -6.46
C GLY A 523 9.11 19.02 -7.05
N LYS A 524 10.30 19.45 -6.59
CA LYS A 524 11.59 18.92 -7.07
C LYS A 524 11.96 17.59 -6.40
N PRO A 525 12.51 16.61 -7.13
CA PRO A 525 12.95 15.35 -6.54
C PRO A 525 14.08 15.59 -5.53
N ILE A 526 14.15 14.76 -4.49
CA ILE A 526 15.20 14.88 -3.45
C ILE A 526 16.59 14.68 -4.10
N PRO A 527 17.58 15.55 -3.84
CA PRO A 527 18.93 15.41 -4.38
C PRO A 527 19.54 14.02 -4.12
N GLY A 528 20.10 13.41 -5.18
CA GLY A 528 20.69 12.06 -5.11
C GLY A 528 19.69 10.91 -5.22
N SER A 529 18.41 11.20 -5.49
CA SER A 529 17.42 10.19 -5.84
C SER A 529 17.64 9.65 -7.26
N GLN A 530 17.13 8.45 -7.51
CA GLN A 530 17.13 7.86 -8.84
C GLN A 530 15.89 8.36 -9.60
N VAL A 531 16.11 9.30 -10.51
CA VAL A 531 15.15 9.63 -11.56
C VAL A 531 15.50 8.72 -12.75
N PRO A 532 14.55 7.96 -13.32
CA PRO A 532 14.77 7.27 -14.58
C PRO A 532 15.23 8.30 -15.60
N PHE A 533 16.47 8.20 -16.07
CA PHE A 533 16.92 8.98 -17.22
C PHE A 533 16.05 8.56 -18.40
N GLU A 534 15.27 9.49 -18.92
CA GLU A 534 14.73 9.37 -20.26
C GLU A 534 15.89 9.71 -21.19
N ASP A 535 16.36 8.74 -21.96
CA ASP A 535 17.49 8.87 -22.90
C ASP A 535 17.11 9.76 -24.12
N ASP A 536 16.30 10.80 -23.94
CA ASP A 536 15.92 11.73 -25.01
C ASP A 536 17.04 12.77 -25.22
N ASP A 537 18.05 12.32 -25.97
CA ASP A 537 19.32 12.98 -26.32
C ASP A 537 19.21 14.34 -27.07
N ASP A 538 18.03 14.95 -27.24
CA ASP A 538 17.84 16.12 -28.13
C ASP A 538 17.17 17.37 -27.51
N SER A 539 16.78 17.38 -26.23
CA SER A 539 16.21 18.59 -25.60
C SER A 539 17.24 19.37 -24.79
N GLY A 540 18.12 20.12 -25.48
CA GLY A 540 19.18 20.95 -24.88
C GLY A 540 18.69 22.25 -24.19
N GLY A 541 17.58 22.21 -23.45
CA GLY A 541 17.03 23.34 -22.70
C GLY A 541 17.30 23.22 -21.19
N ASP A 542 17.71 24.31 -20.54
CA ASP A 542 17.96 24.44 -19.08
C ASP A 542 16.69 24.24 -18.20
N ASP A 543 15.69 23.47 -18.64
CA ASP A 543 14.36 23.33 -17.99
C ASP A 543 14.31 22.22 -16.92
N ASP A 544 15.47 21.63 -16.55
CA ASP A 544 15.61 20.61 -15.50
C ASP A 544 15.18 21.07 -14.08
N ASP A 545 14.81 22.34 -13.94
CA ASP A 545 14.43 22.98 -12.68
C ASP A 545 12.92 23.10 -12.45
N ASP A 546 12.07 22.61 -13.35
CA ASP A 546 10.62 22.77 -13.22
C ASP A 546 9.99 21.82 -12.18
N GLU A 547 9.09 22.38 -11.38
CA GLU A 547 8.26 21.61 -10.45
C GLU A 547 7.29 20.74 -11.23
N GLN A 548 7.23 19.45 -10.91
CA GLN A 548 6.35 18.49 -11.58
C GLN A 548 5.71 17.51 -10.58
N TRP A 549 4.78 16.69 -11.09
CA TRP A 549 4.13 15.63 -10.34
C TRP A 549 4.93 14.33 -10.35
N TRP A 550 5.15 13.79 -9.16
CA TRP A 550 5.80 12.51 -8.93
C TRP A 550 4.86 11.55 -8.19
N GLY A 551 5.02 10.25 -8.42
CA GLY A 551 4.20 9.23 -7.80
C GLY A 551 4.98 8.08 -7.17
N PHE A 552 4.52 7.64 -6.00
CA PHE A 552 5.05 6.49 -5.26
C PHE A 552 3.94 5.47 -5.03
N TRP A 553 3.94 4.37 -5.79
CA TRP A 553 2.92 3.33 -5.71
C TRP A 553 3.39 2.11 -4.88
N ASP A 554 4.70 1.87 -4.76
CA ASP A 554 5.24 0.78 -3.95
C ASP A 554 5.23 1.16 -2.46
N PRO A 555 4.59 0.36 -1.58
CA PRO A 555 4.57 0.61 -0.15
C PRO A 555 5.96 0.76 0.49
N ASP A 556 6.95 0.00 0.02
CA ASP A 556 8.31 0.03 0.58
C ASP A 556 9.03 1.35 0.21
N ASP A 557 8.72 1.92 -0.97
CA ASP A 557 9.21 3.23 -1.39
C ASP A 557 8.53 4.35 -0.59
N VAL A 558 7.22 4.26 -0.34
CA VAL A 558 6.50 5.22 0.52
C VAL A 558 7.00 5.18 1.97
N GLU A 559 7.31 4.00 2.52
CA GLU A 559 7.95 3.90 3.84
C GLU A 559 9.38 4.49 3.87
N THR A 560 10.09 4.41 2.75
CA THR A 560 11.41 5.02 2.61
C THR A 560 11.26 6.54 2.52
N LEU A 561 10.27 7.04 1.77
CA LEU A 561 9.92 8.45 1.67
C LEU A 561 9.56 9.04 3.04
N ALA A 562 8.78 8.31 3.84
CA ALA A 562 8.45 8.71 5.21
C ALA A 562 9.69 8.88 6.11
N LYS A 563 10.74 8.09 5.90
CA LYS A 563 12.01 8.21 6.65
C LYS A 563 12.89 9.35 6.14
N TRP A 564 12.71 9.78 4.89
CA TRP A 564 13.43 10.91 4.30
C TRP A 564 12.90 12.26 4.78
N VAL A 565 11.57 12.39 4.99
CA VAL A 565 10.95 13.65 5.41
C VAL A 565 11.59 14.26 6.68
N PRO A 566 11.86 13.50 7.76
CA PRO A 566 12.56 14.05 8.93
C PRO A 566 14.05 14.37 8.68
N PHE A 567 14.67 13.73 7.67
CA PHE A 567 16.08 13.89 7.36
C PHE A 567 16.34 15.20 6.63
N THR A 568 15.45 15.57 5.69
CA THR A 568 15.49 16.88 5.04
C THR A 568 15.17 17.99 6.03
N SER A 569 14.33 17.73 7.03
CA SER A 569 13.96 18.72 8.05
C SER A 569 14.91 18.83 9.26
N ALA A 570 16.04 18.12 9.28
CA ALA A 570 16.90 18.03 10.46
C ALA A 570 17.53 19.38 10.89
N ASN A 571 17.46 20.40 10.03
CA ASN A 571 17.98 21.74 10.30
C ASN A 571 16.91 22.75 10.74
N SER A 572 15.62 22.41 10.71
CA SER A 572 14.55 23.33 11.15
C SER A 572 13.62 22.71 12.19
N ALA A 573 13.15 23.53 13.12
CA ALA A 573 12.24 23.12 14.19
C ALA A 573 10.77 22.99 13.71
N TYR A 574 10.55 22.54 12.48
CA TYR A 574 9.21 22.48 11.88
C TYR A 574 8.41 21.28 12.42
N SER A 575 7.31 21.55 13.12
CA SER A 575 6.45 20.53 13.75
C SER A 575 5.59 19.72 12.77
N GLY A 576 5.55 20.09 11.48
CA GLY A 576 4.73 19.41 10.48
C GLY A 576 5.31 18.08 9.97
N SER A 577 6.60 17.83 10.16
CA SER A 577 7.27 16.62 9.63
C SER A 577 6.78 15.32 10.26
N GLU A 578 6.45 15.31 11.56
CA GLU A 578 5.96 14.10 12.25
C GLU A 578 4.57 13.68 11.75
N ALA A 579 3.68 14.64 11.51
CA ALA A 579 2.35 14.39 10.96
C ALA A 579 2.44 13.85 9.53
N LEU A 580 3.32 14.42 8.71
CA LEU A 580 3.58 13.96 7.34
C LEU A 580 4.20 12.56 7.32
N GLU A 581 5.23 12.29 8.14
CA GLU A 581 5.84 10.96 8.27
C GLU A 581 4.79 9.91 8.68
N LYS A 582 3.94 10.24 9.66
CA LYS A 582 2.85 9.36 10.08
C LYS A 582 1.86 9.11 8.94
N GLY A 583 1.43 10.17 8.25
CA GLY A 583 0.52 10.10 7.10
C GLY A 583 1.06 9.18 6.02
N LEU A 584 2.33 9.34 5.63
CA LEU A 584 2.99 8.49 4.63
C LEU A 584 3.06 7.01 5.06
N LYS A 585 3.37 6.73 6.33
CA LYS A 585 3.36 5.35 6.85
C LYS A 585 1.96 4.73 6.81
N GLU A 586 0.92 5.51 7.09
CA GLU A 586 -0.47 5.05 6.98
C GLU A 586 -0.86 4.80 5.53
N SER A 587 -0.45 5.67 4.60
CA SER A 587 -0.62 5.48 3.16
C SER A 587 0.06 4.20 2.65
N ALA A 588 1.30 3.92 3.08
CA ALA A 588 2.01 2.70 2.71
C ALA A 588 1.25 1.43 3.15
N GLN A 589 0.65 1.43 4.35
CA GLN A 589 -0.16 0.30 4.83
C GLN A 589 -1.41 0.09 3.98
N VAL A 590 -2.09 1.18 3.58
CA VAL A 590 -3.28 1.10 2.70
C VAL A 590 -2.90 0.56 1.32
N LEU A 591 -1.82 1.06 0.71
CA LEU A 591 -1.33 0.59 -0.58
C LEU A 591 -0.93 -0.90 -0.52
N ARG A 592 -0.25 -1.33 0.55
CA ARG A 592 0.13 -2.73 0.74
C ARG A 592 -1.10 -3.64 0.76
N TRP A 593 -2.13 -3.24 1.48
CA TRP A 593 -3.39 -3.99 1.54
C TRP A 593 -4.10 -4.06 0.18
N GLN A 594 -4.16 -2.96 -0.58
CA GLN A 594 -4.74 -2.94 -1.93
C GLN A 594 -3.99 -3.90 -2.88
N ILE A 595 -2.66 -3.87 -2.87
CA ILE A 595 -1.83 -4.75 -3.69
C ILE A 595 -2.03 -6.22 -3.32
N GLU A 596 -2.02 -6.54 -2.01
CA GLU A 596 -2.23 -7.91 -1.53
C GLU A 596 -3.63 -8.45 -1.86
N GLU A 597 -4.68 -7.61 -1.75
CA GLU A 597 -6.05 -8.01 -2.10
C GLU A 597 -6.18 -8.33 -3.60
N SER A 598 -5.53 -7.54 -4.45
CA SER A 598 -5.42 -7.82 -5.89
C SER A 598 -4.71 -9.14 -6.19
N ASP A 599 -3.55 -9.35 -5.58
CA ASP A 599 -2.75 -10.57 -5.77
C ASP A 599 -3.53 -11.83 -5.38
N LEU A 600 -4.31 -11.74 -4.30
CA LEU A 600 -5.21 -12.82 -3.88
C LEU A 600 -6.29 -13.09 -4.91
N ALA A 601 -6.89 -12.04 -5.49
CA ALA A 601 -7.90 -12.18 -6.53
C ALA A 601 -7.35 -12.91 -7.76
N ASP A 602 -6.17 -12.51 -8.24
CA ASP A 602 -5.52 -13.09 -9.41
C ASP A 602 -5.21 -14.58 -9.21
N ARG A 603 -4.82 -14.97 -7.99
CA ARG A 603 -4.61 -16.38 -7.63
C ARG A 603 -5.91 -17.18 -7.63
N THR A 604 -7.01 -16.60 -7.17
CA THR A 604 -8.33 -17.27 -7.17
C THR A 604 -8.87 -17.46 -8.59
N CYS A 605 -8.82 -16.43 -9.44
CA CYS A 605 -9.29 -16.52 -10.83
C CYS A 605 -8.51 -17.56 -11.66
N ASN A 606 -7.19 -17.66 -11.45
CA ASN A 606 -6.36 -18.64 -12.16
C ASN A 606 -6.63 -20.10 -11.74
N ARG A 607 -7.18 -20.34 -10.55
CA ARG A 607 -7.49 -21.68 -10.06
C ARG A 607 -8.78 -22.22 -10.68
N ASP A 608 -9.79 -21.35 -10.84
CA ASP A 608 -11.08 -21.73 -11.41
C ASP A 608 -11.01 -21.91 -12.95
N GLY A 609 -10.09 -21.20 -13.62
CA GLY A 609 -9.92 -21.29 -15.08
C GLY A 609 -9.21 -22.55 -15.60
N LYS A 610 -8.59 -23.37 -14.74
CA LYS A 610 -7.89 -24.61 -15.14
C LYS A 610 -8.75 -25.88 -15.02
N GLY A 611 -10.02 -25.74 -14.67
CA GLY A 611 -10.95 -26.85 -14.44
C GLY A 611 -11.99 -27.09 -15.55
N ASN A 612 -11.92 -26.37 -16.68
CA ASN A 612 -12.82 -26.54 -17.82
C ASN A 612 -12.10 -27.06 -19.05
#